data_AF-A0A927BNU6-F1
#
_entry.id   AF-A0A927BNU6-F1
#
_cell.length_a   1.000
_cell.length_b   1.000
_cell.length_c   1.000
_cell.angle_alpha   90.00
_cell.angle_beta   90.00
_cell.angle_gamma   90.00
#
_symmetry.space_group_name_H-M   'P 1'
#
loop_
_entity.id
_entity.type
_entity.pdbx_description
1 polymer ?
#
loop_
_entity_poly.entity_id
_entity_poly.type
_entity_poly.pdbx_seq_one_letter_code
_entity_poly.pdbx_strand_id
1 'polypeptide(L)' 'MAHHHHKSNDEVEGDPDTGHGRGMPRRPDERRLEDRVEEDREEVGLPPEPDSRDD' A
#
# COMPACT_ATOMS: atom_id res chain seq x y z
N MET A 1 -4.28 -32.15 22.79
CA MET A 1 -3.97 -30.73 23.08
C MET A 1 -4.72 -29.91 22.05
N ALA A 2 -5.71 -29.13 22.48
CA ALA A 2 -6.52 -28.32 21.58
C ALA A 2 -5.67 -27.15 21.06
N HIS A 3 -5.41 -27.12 19.75
CA HIS A 3 -4.75 -25.98 19.12
C HIS A 3 -5.76 -24.83 19.09
N HIS A 4 -5.49 -23.77 19.85
CA HIS A 4 -6.31 -22.56 19.83
C HIS A 4 -6.20 -21.93 18.43
N HIS A 5 -7.28 -21.99 17.66
CA HIS A 5 -7.36 -21.44 16.29
C HIS A 5 -7.57 -19.92 16.24
N HIS A 6 -7.24 -19.21 17.32
CA HIS A 6 -7.40 -17.76 17.39
C HIS A 6 -6.03 -17.12 17.18
N LYS A 7 -5.87 -16.43 16.05
CA LYS A 7 -4.75 -15.53 15.82
C LYS A 7 -4.80 -14.40 16.84
N SER A 8 -3.67 -14.03 17.44
CA SER A 8 -3.60 -12.91 18.38
C SER A 8 -3.95 -11.60 17.68
N ASN A 9 -4.43 -10.61 18.43
CA ASN A 9 -4.69 -9.28 17.87
C ASN A 9 -3.41 -8.71 17.24
N ASP A 10 -2.24 -8.94 17.85
CA ASP A 10 -0.93 -8.57 17.29
C ASP A 10 -0.60 -9.26 15.95
N GLU A 11 -1.21 -10.41 15.62
CA GLU A 11 -1.06 -11.08 14.32
C GLU A 11 -2.07 -10.55 13.28
N VAL A 12 -3.14 -9.89 13.74
CA VAL A 12 -4.19 -9.26 12.92
C VAL A 12 -3.90 -7.78 12.67
N GLU A 13 -3.26 -7.10 13.62
CA GLU A 13 -2.73 -5.75 13.48
C GLU A 13 -1.52 -5.82 12.54
N GLY A 14 -1.76 -5.51 11.26
CA GLY A 14 -0.68 -5.24 10.31
C GLY A 14 0.19 -4.07 10.76
N ASP A 15 1.26 -3.81 10.01
CA ASP A 15 2.17 -2.70 10.27
C ASP A 15 1.42 -1.38 10.48
N PRO A 16 1.54 -0.73 11.66
CA PRO A 16 0.80 0.49 11.97
C PRO A 16 1.13 1.65 11.03
N ASP A 17 2.33 1.64 10.42
CA ASP A 17 2.79 2.68 9.50
C ASP A 17 2.17 2.53 8.10
N THR A 18 1.67 1.34 7.74
CA THR A 18 1.13 1.05 6.40
C THR A 18 -0.27 0.42 6.38
N GLY A 19 -0.82 0.07 7.55
CA GLY A 19 -2.01 -0.78 7.71
C GLY A 19 -3.19 -0.16 8.47
N HIS A 20 -3.11 1.09 8.91
CA HIS A 20 -4.18 1.77 9.67
C HIS A 20 -5.10 2.70 8.84
N GLY A 21 -5.12 2.55 7.53
CA GLY A 21 -6.10 3.26 6.69
C GLY A 21 -7.48 2.62 6.78
N ARG A 22 -8.55 3.43 6.84
CA ARG A 22 -9.92 2.99 6.52
C ARG A 22 -9.99 2.57 5.05
N GLY A 23 -9.46 1.40 4.70
CA GLY A 23 -9.31 0.94 3.33
C GLY A 23 -8.82 -0.50 3.28
N MET A 24 -8.90 -1.09 2.09
CA MET A 24 -8.23 -2.38 1.85
C MET A 24 -6.73 -2.22 2.09
N PRO A 25 -6.03 -3.26 2.60
CA PRO A 25 -4.58 -3.25 2.71
C PRO A 25 -3.94 -2.78 1.41
N ARG A 26 -2.82 -2.03 1.52
CA ARG A 26 -2.03 -1.61 0.36
C ARG A 26 -1.72 -2.81 -0.51
N ARG A 27 -1.75 -2.59 -1.83
CA ARG A 27 -1.47 -3.67 -2.75
C ARG A 27 0.01 -4.06 -2.63
N PRO A 28 0.35 -5.35 -2.69
CA PRO A 28 1.75 -5.78 -2.62
C PRO A 28 2.58 -5.26 -3.80
N ASP A 29 1.94 -4.92 -4.92
CA ASP A 29 2.55 -4.38 -6.13
C ASP A 29 2.41 -2.86 -6.29
N GLU A 30 1.96 -2.14 -5.26
CA GLU A 30 1.64 -0.70 -5.36
C GLU A 30 2.82 0.14 -5.86
N ARG A 31 4.03 -0.08 -5.34
CA ARG A 31 5.25 0.60 -5.83
C ARG A 31 5.51 0.36 -7.32
N ARG A 32 5.32 -0.88 -7.79
CA ARG A 32 5.52 -1.22 -9.20
C ARG A 32 4.49 -0.55 -10.11
N LEU A 33 3.31 -0.25 -9.58
CA LEU A 33 2.29 0.50 -10.30
C LEU A 33 2.63 1.98 -10.35
N GLU A 34 3.10 2.56 -9.24
CA GLU A 34 3.58 3.95 -9.21
C GLU A 34 4.71 4.15 -10.24
N ASP A 35 5.70 3.27 -10.27
CA ASP A 35 6.80 3.30 -11.23
C ASP A 35 6.30 3.27 -12.70
N ARG A 36 5.33 2.39 -13.00
CA ARG A 36 4.74 2.28 -14.34
C ARG A 36 3.97 3.54 -14.74
N VAL A 37 3.22 4.11 -13.80
CA VAL A 37 2.45 5.33 -14.06
C VAL A 37 3.39 6.50 -14.37
N GLU A 38 4.56 6.57 -13.72
CA GLU A 38 5.58 7.56 -14.01
C GLU A 38 6.21 7.34 -15.41
N GLU A 39 6.56 6.10 -15.74
CA GLU A 39 7.07 5.72 -17.07
C GLU A 39 6.08 6.08 -18.20
N ASP A 40 4.80 5.72 -18.04
CA ASP A 40 3.75 6.00 -19.02
C ASP A 40 3.60 7.52 -19.24
N ARG A 41 3.75 8.33 -18.18
CA ARG A 41 3.68 9.80 -18.27
C ARG A 41 4.85 10.39 -19.02
N GLU A 42 6.06 9.90 -18.75
CA GLU A 42 7.25 10.31 -19.49
C GLU A 42 7.09 10.00 -20.98
N GLU A 43 6.58 8.81 -21.32
CA GLU A 43 6.34 8.39 -22.71
C GLU A 43 5.40 9.36 -23.45
N VAL A 44 4.33 9.81 -22.79
CA VAL A 44 3.35 10.73 -23.39
C VAL A 44 3.68 12.22 -23.19
N GLY A 45 4.80 12.54 -22.55
CA GLY A 45 5.23 13.92 -22.27
C GLY A 45 4.36 14.65 -21.23
N LEU A 46 3.71 13.91 -20.33
CA LEU A 46 2.97 14.48 -19.22
C LEU A 46 3.91 14.89 -18.08
N PRO A 47 3.57 15.96 -17.34
CA PRO A 47 4.33 16.33 -16.16
C PRO A 47 4.21 15.25 -15.05
N PRO A 48 5.23 15.15 -14.18
CA PRO A 48 5.18 14.24 -13.02
C PRO A 48 4.00 14.58 -12.10
N GLU A 49 3.47 13.58 -11.40
CA GLU A 49 2.44 13.85 -10.37
C GLU A 49 3.02 14.79 -9.30
N PRO A 50 2.23 15.76 -8.80
CA PRO A 50 2.57 16.42 -7.55
C PRO A 50 2.52 15.39 -6.41
N ASP A 51 3.53 15.41 -5.54
CA ASP A 51 3.64 14.52 -4.39
C ASP A 51 2.39 14.70 -3.50
N SER A 52 1.45 13.77 -3.59
CA SER A 52 0.13 13.90 -2.94
C SER A 52 0.18 13.51 -1.46
N ARG A 53 1.37 13.58 -0.86
CA ARG A 53 1.66 13.15 0.52
C ARG A 53 1.53 14.29 1.55
N ASP A 54 1.11 15.48 1.11
CA ASP A 54 0.73 16.59 1.97
C ASP A 54 -0.80 16.60 2.20
N ASP A 55 -1.32 15.69 3.04
CA ASP A 55 -2.62 15.86 3.74
C ASP A 55 -2.57 15.24 5.14
#